data_AF-A0A7J2JMP5-F1
#
_entry.id   AF-A0A7J2JMP5-F1
#
_cell.length_a   1.000
_cell.length_b   1.000
_cell.length_c   1.000
_cell.angle_alpha   90.00
_cell.angle_beta   90.00
_cell.angle_gamma   90.00
#
_symmetry.space_group_name_H-M   'P 1'
#
loop_
_entity.id
_entity.type
_entity.pdbx_description
1 polymer ?
#
loop_
_entity_poly.entity_id
_entity_poly.type
_entity_poly.pdbx_seq_one_letter_code
_entity_poly.pdbx_strand_id
1 'polypeptide(L)'
;MPSNSALRDVLEERVRARKEVIEKLRAYARRLSEEQGRVSVILFGSFARGDYNLWSDIDVIIVSESFKGARFVERCLGIRDPFGNLSPICWTPEEFEKMVRRPSWIKALEHSVVILDMHGVRERLRSEGITLAEE
;
A
#
# COMPACT_ATOMS: atom_id res chain seq x y z
N MET A 1 -5.57 5.96 -34.87
CA MET A 1 -5.79 6.42 -33.48
C MET A 1 -6.90 5.60 -32.87
N PRO A 2 -6.81 5.13 -31.61
CA PRO A 2 -7.88 4.38 -30.98
C PRO A 2 -9.17 5.23 -30.92
N SER A 3 -10.33 4.59 -31.04
CA SER A 3 -11.63 5.27 -30.93
C SER A 3 -11.85 5.78 -29.50
N ASN A 4 -12.68 6.83 -29.36
CA ASN A 4 -13.03 7.39 -28.06
C ASN A 4 -13.80 6.39 -27.16
N SER A 5 -14.35 5.31 -27.73
CA SER A 5 -14.99 4.22 -26.98
C SER A 5 -13.96 3.26 -26.37
N ALA A 6 -12.98 2.79 -27.16
CA ALA A 6 -11.98 1.83 -26.69
C ALA A 6 -11.09 2.40 -25.57
N LEU A 7 -10.81 3.70 -25.61
CA LEU A 7 -10.04 4.37 -24.55
C LEU A 7 -10.84 4.43 -23.23
N ARG A 8 -12.16 4.63 -23.30
CA ARG A 8 -13.03 4.62 -22.11
C ARG A 8 -13.13 3.23 -21.51
N ASP A 9 -13.30 2.20 -22.34
CA ASP A 9 -13.41 0.82 -21.88
C ASP A 9 -12.14 0.38 -21.11
N VAL A 10 -10.95 0.73 -21.63
CA VAL A 10 -9.67 0.44 -20.96
C VAL A 10 -9.54 1.21 -19.64
N LEU A 11 -9.99 2.47 -19.58
CA LEU A 11 -9.97 3.25 -18.35
C LEU A 11 -10.93 2.65 -17.29
N GLU A 12 -12.13 2.26 -17.69
CA GLU A 12 -13.12 1.63 -16.80
C GLU A 12 -12.63 0.29 -16.25
N GLU A 13 -12.00 -0.53 -17.10
CA GLU A 13 -11.38 -1.80 -16.69
C GLU A 13 -10.27 -1.57 -15.66
N ARG A 14 -9.40 -0.57 -15.87
CA ARG A 14 -8.36 -0.19 -14.90
C ARG A 14 -8.96 0.28 -13.58
N VAL A 15 -9.97 1.14 -13.60
CA VAL A 15 -10.62 1.57 -12.36
C VAL A 15 -11.21 0.37 -11.61
N ARG A 16 -11.84 -0.57 -12.33
CA ARG A 16 -12.42 -1.78 -11.74
C ARG A 16 -11.36 -2.68 -11.11
N ALA A 17 -10.28 -2.97 -11.83
CA ALA A 17 -9.19 -3.80 -11.34
C ALA A 17 -8.48 -3.18 -10.13
N ARG A 18 -8.27 -1.85 -10.11
CA ARG A 18 -7.72 -1.13 -8.94
C ARG A 18 -8.62 -1.31 -7.72
N LYS A 19 -9.94 -1.14 -7.88
CA LYS A 19 -10.92 -1.33 -6.81
C LYS A 19 -10.91 -2.75 -6.26
N GLU A 20 -10.86 -3.75 -7.15
CA GLU A 20 -10.78 -5.16 -6.73
C GLU A 20 -9.51 -5.45 -5.91
N VAL A 21 -8.37 -4.91 -6.33
CA VAL A 21 -7.11 -5.03 -5.57
C VAL A 21 -7.22 -4.36 -4.19
N ILE A 22 -7.78 -3.16 -4.12
CA ILE A 22 -7.98 -2.45 -2.84
C ILE A 22 -8.89 -3.27 -1.91
N GLU A 23 -9.99 -3.83 -2.40
CA GLU A 23 -10.88 -4.68 -1.59
C GLU A 23 -10.19 -5.94 -1.07
N LYS A 24 -9.43 -6.63 -1.94
CA LYS A 24 -8.64 -7.78 -1.54
C LYS A 24 -7.56 -7.40 -0.50
N LEU A 25 -6.90 -6.26 -0.67
CA LEU A 25 -5.94 -5.73 0.29
C LEU A 25 -6.59 -5.41 1.63
N ARG A 26 -7.82 -4.89 1.66
CA ARG A 26 -8.58 -4.68 2.91
C ARG A 26 -8.85 -5.99 3.64
N ALA A 27 -9.31 -7.00 2.91
CA ALA A 27 -9.54 -8.33 3.50
C ALA A 27 -8.24 -8.94 4.03
N TYR A 28 -7.15 -8.79 3.29
CA TYR A 28 -5.83 -9.25 3.68
C TYR A 28 -5.29 -8.51 4.92
N ALA A 29 -5.38 -7.18 4.95
CA ALA A 29 -4.93 -6.35 6.06
C ALA A 29 -5.66 -6.68 7.37
N ARG A 30 -6.97 -6.95 7.30
CA ARG A 30 -7.75 -7.42 8.46
C ARG A 30 -7.22 -8.74 9.01
N ARG A 31 -6.99 -9.74 8.15
CA ARG A 31 -6.41 -11.02 8.56
C ARG A 31 -5.01 -10.87 9.16
N LEU A 32 -4.17 -10.02 8.56
CA LEU A 32 -2.85 -9.70 9.14
C LEU A 32 -2.98 -9.12 10.55
N SER A 33 -3.95 -8.23 10.78
CA SER A 33 -4.16 -7.65 12.12
C SER A 33 -4.65 -8.68 13.13
N GLU A 34 -5.47 -9.66 12.72
CA GLU A 34 -5.90 -10.76 13.58
C GLU A 34 -4.72 -11.66 13.99
N GLU A 35 -3.75 -11.85 13.08
CA GLU A 35 -2.59 -12.72 13.29
C GLU A 35 -1.45 -12.03 14.06
N GLN A 36 -1.26 -10.74 13.86
CA GLN A 36 -0.08 -10.00 14.33
C GLN A 36 -0.41 -8.85 15.30
N GLY A 37 -1.69 -8.60 15.59
CA GLY A 37 -2.14 -7.51 16.43
C GLY A 37 -2.26 -6.18 15.68
N ARG A 38 -1.71 -5.09 16.22
CA ARG A 38 -1.86 -3.76 15.60
C ARG A 38 -1.08 -3.68 14.29
N VAL A 39 -1.79 -3.54 13.18
CA VAL A 39 -1.21 -3.43 11.84
C VAL A 39 -1.81 -2.24 11.10
N SER A 40 -0.97 -1.47 10.40
CA SER A 40 -1.42 -0.52 9.38
C SER A 40 -0.88 -0.93 8.02
N VAL A 41 -1.68 -0.78 6.97
CA VAL A 41 -1.30 -1.14 5.61
C VAL A 41 -1.55 0.05 4.70
N ILE A 42 -0.54 0.40 3.91
CA ILE A 42 -0.58 1.51 2.96
C ILE A 42 -0.24 0.94 1.58
N LEU A 43 -1.14 1.09 0.62
CA LEU A 43 -0.87 0.85 -0.78
C LEU A 43 -0.17 2.09 -1.35
N PHE A 44 0.97 1.89 -1.99
CA PHE A 44 1.71 2.96 -2.67
C PHE A 44 2.08 2.52 -4.10
N GLY A 45 2.91 3.30 -4.77
CA GLY A 45 3.38 2.92 -6.11
C GLY A 45 2.29 3.03 -7.18
N SER A 46 2.40 2.18 -8.21
CA SER A 46 1.62 2.32 -9.44
C SER A 46 0.12 2.05 -9.25
N PHE A 47 -0.24 1.07 -8.42
CA PHE A 47 -1.63 0.78 -8.07
C PHE A 47 -2.26 1.92 -7.28
N ALA A 48 -1.50 2.57 -6.39
CA ALA A 48 -1.97 3.74 -5.67
C ALA A 48 -2.23 4.93 -6.61
N ARG A 49 -1.29 5.22 -7.53
CA ARG A 49 -1.43 6.32 -8.51
C ARG A 49 -2.44 6.05 -9.62
N GLY A 50 -2.76 4.78 -9.90
CA GLY A 50 -3.66 4.38 -10.98
C GLY A 50 -3.00 4.29 -12.37
N ASP A 51 -1.67 4.38 -12.45
CA ASP A 51 -0.87 4.30 -13.68
C ASP A 51 -0.22 2.92 -13.89
N TYR A 52 -0.69 1.90 -13.16
CA TYR A 52 -0.19 0.52 -13.24
C TYR A 52 -0.51 -0.17 -14.57
N ASN A 53 0.25 -1.21 -14.86
CA ASN A 53 -0.04 -2.18 -15.92
C ASN A 53 -0.39 -3.55 -15.30
N LEU A 54 -0.93 -4.47 -16.10
CA LEU A 54 -1.39 -5.79 -15.63
C LEU A 54 -0.29 -6.66 -14.97
N TRP A 55 0.99 -6.31 -15.18
CA TRP A 55 2.16 -7.01 -14.66
C TRP A 55 2.83 -6.26 -13.50
N SER A 56 2.24 -5.16 -13.03
CA SER A 56 2.82 -4.35 -11.97
C SER A 56 2.70 -5.08 -10.63
N ASP A 57 3.70 -4.91 -9.78
CA ASP A 57 3.64 -5.39 -8.40
C ASP A 57 2.66 -4.57 -7.57
N ILE A 58 2.09 -5.19 -6.54
CA ILE A 58 1.25 -4.53 -5.55
C ILE A 58 2.15 -4.09 -4.40
N ASP A 59 2.62 -2.85 -4.49
CA ASP A 59 3.53 -2.24 -3.53
C ASP A 59 2.80 -1.82 -2.24
N VAL A 60 3.13 -2.46 -1.11
CA VAL A 60 2.52 -2.14 0.18
C VAL A 60 3.55 -1.86 1.25
N ILE A 61 3.26 -0.89 2.12
CA ILE A 61 3.95 -0.75 3.40
C ILE A 61 3.07 -1.35 4.48
N ILE A 62 3.63 -2.27 5.25
CA ILE A 62 3.01 -2.88 6.42
C ILE A 62 3.73 -2.35 7.65
N VAL A 63 2.99 -1.70 8.54
CA VAL A 63 3.49 -1.15 9.80
C VAL A 63 3.00 -1.99 10.96
N SER A 64 3.90 -2.61 11.71
CA SER A 64 3.56 -3.48 12.84
C SER A 64 4.68 -3.57 13.88
N GLU A 65 4.29 -3.69 15.15
CA GLU A 65 5.22 -3.98 16.27
C GLU A 65 5.83 -5.38 16.16
N SER A 66 5.16 -6.32 15.47
CA SER A 66 5.62 -7.70 15.27
C SER A 66 6.98 -7.80 14.56
N PHE A 67 7.40 -6.75 13.86
CA PHE A 67 8.66 -6.70 13.13
C PHE A 67 9.86 -6.31 13.99
N LYS A 68 9.64 -5.92 15.24
CA LYS A 68 10.70 -5.52 16.17
C LYS A 68 11.62 -6.69 16.48
N GLY A 69 12.94 -6.46 16.37
CA GLY A 69 13.96 -7.48 16.63
C GLY A 69 14.25 -8.44 15.46
N ALA A 70 13.43 -8.47 14.41
CA ALA A 70 13.69 -9.24 13.19
C ALA A 70 14.51 -8.43 12.17
N ARG A 71 15.37 -9.11 11.37
CA ARG A 71 16.09 -8.44 10.28
C ARG A 71 15.12 -8.05 9.17
N PHE A 72 15.38 -6.94 8.48
CA PHE A 72 14.49 -6.41 7.44
C PHE A 72 14.05 -7.45 6.40
N VAL A 73 14.99 -8.25 5.88
CA VAL A 73 14.71 -9.30 4.88
C VAL A 73 13.84 -10.43 5.45
N GLU A 74 14.01 -10.77 6.72
CA GLU A 74 13.27 -11.87 7.37
C GLU A 74 11.81 -11.50 7.61
N ARG A 75 11.50 -10.22 7.82
CA ARG A 75 10.13 -9.73 8.04
C ARG A 75 9.24 -10.05 6.85
N CYS A 76 9.73 -9.81 5.64
CA CYS A 76 8.97 -10.06 4.41
C CYS A 76 8.74 -11.56 4.16
N LEU A 77 9.60 -12.46 4.66
CA LEU A 77 9.39 -13.91 4.55
C LEU A 77 8.16 -14.40 5.32
N GLY A 78 7.78 -13.69 6.39
CA GLY A 78 6.57 -13.97 7.16
C GLY A 78 5.28 -13.44 6.53
N ILE A 79 5.38 -12.69 5.43
CA ILE A 79 4.23 -12.09 4.75
C ILE A 79 3.76 -13.04 3.64
N ARG A 80 2.55 -13.59 3.80
CA ARG A 80 1.94 -14.40 2.74
C ARG A 80 1.52 -13.50 1.58
N ASP A 81 1.77 -13.94 0.36
CA ASP A 81 1.35 -13.26 -0.86
C ASP A 81 0.12 -13.96 -1.47
N PRO A 82 -1.11 -13.48 -1.20
CA PRO A 82 -2.32 -14.01 -1.83
C PRO A 82 -2.56 -13.47 -3.25
N PHE A 83 -1.75 -12.52 -3.71
CA PHE A 83 -1.91 -11.86 -5.01
C PHE A 83 -0.99 -12.45 -6.08
N GLY A 84 0.13 -13.08 -5.66
CA GLY A 84 1.17 -13.64 -6.53
C GLY A 84 2.18 -12.61 -7.03
N ASN A 85 2.00 -11.34 -6.69
CA ASN A 85 2.85 -10.21 -7.05
C ASN A 85 2.86 -9.12 -5.94
N LEU A 86 2.69 -9.52 -4.68
CA LEU A 86 2.75 -8.56 -3.56
C LEU A 86 4.21 -8.20 -3.27
N SER A 87 4.48 -6.90 -3.16
CA SER A 87 5.80 -6.35 -2.83
C SER A 87 5.71 -5.61 -1.49
N PRO A 88 5.86 -6.31 -0.34
CA PRO A 88 5.71 -5.71 0.98
C PRO A 88 7.02 -5.09 1.50
N ILE A 89 6.89 -3.91 2.09
CA ILE A 89 7.90 -3.25 2.92
C ILE A 89 7.41 -3.27 4.36
N CYS A 90 8.15 -3.96 5.23
CA CYS A 90 7.75 -4.19 6.62
C CYS A 90 8.52 -3.27 7.57
N TRP A 91 7.81 -2.33 8.19
CA TRP A 91 8.38 -1.37 9.14
C TRP A 91 7.77 -1.48 10.53
N THR A 92 8.59 -1.27 11.55
CA THR A 92 8.05 -0.94 12.88
C THR A 92 7.42 0.46 12.86
N PRO A 93 6.53 0.81 13.80
CA PRO A 93 6.01 2.18 13.89
C PRO A 93 7.12 3.24 14.00
N GLU A 94 8.19 2.96 14.73
CA GLU A 94 9.31 3.89 14.86
C GLU A 94 10.15 4.02 13.57
N GLU A 95 10.25 2.96 12.77
CA GLU A 95 10.86 3.02 11.45
C GLU A 95 10.00 3.80 10.48
N PHE A 96 8.68 3.58 10.48
CA PHE A 96 7.73 4.36 9.67
C PHE A 96 7.87 5.86 9.96
N GLU A 97 7.86 6.26 11.24
CA GLU A 97 8.05 7.65 11.68
C GLU A 97 9.34 8.30 11.14
N LYS A 98 10.43 7.52 11.06
CA LYS A 98 11.70 8.00 10.51
C LYS A 98 11.67 8.10 8.99
N MET A 99 11.04 7.12 8.34
CA MET A 99 11.07 6.99 6.89
C MET A 99 10.18 8.03 6.21
N VAL A 100 9.00 8.33 6.76
CA VAL A 100 8.07 9.33 6.18
C VAL A 100 8.60 10.77 6.19
N ARG A 101 9.66 11.06 6.95
CA ARG A 101 10.33 12.38 6.94
C ARG A 101 11.35 12.52 5.82
N ARG A 102 11.71 11.42 5.14
CA ARG A 102 12.72 11.43 4.08
C ARG A 102 12.07 11.91 2.77
N PRO A 103 12.67 12.88 2.05
CA PRO A 103 12.10 13.40 0.80
C PRO A 103 11.76 12.33 -0.24
N SER A 104 12.57 11.25 -0.33
CA SER A 104 12.31 10.14 -1.24
C SER A 104 11.00 9.40 -0.91
N TRP A 105 10.68 9.26 0.38
CA TRP A 105 9.47 8.57 0.83
C TRP A 105 8.25 9.45 0.81
N ILE A 106 8.40 10.74 1.10
CA ILE A 106 7.32 11.73 0.91
C ILE A 106 6.81 11.63 -0.53
N LYS A 107 7.72 11.71 -1.51
CA LYS A 107 7.38 11.59 -2.92
C LYS A 107 6.79 10.21 -3.29
N ALA A 108 7.36 9.13 -2.77
CA ALA A 108 6.86 7.78 -3.06
C ALA A 108 5.45 7.51 -2.51
N LEU A 109 5.08 8.20 -1.43
CA LEU A 109 3.80 8.07 -0.73
C LEU A 109 2.76 9.08 -1.19
N GLU A 110 3.11 9.99 -2.10
CA GLU A 110 2.12 10.81 -2.81
C GLU A 110 1.08 9.89 -3.48
N HIS A 111 -0.20 10.23 -3.30
CA HIS A 111 -1.32 9.43 -3.81
C HIS A 111 -1.46 8.03 -3.21
N SER A 112 -0.76 7.75 -2.10
CA SER A 112 -0.95 6.49 -1.37
C SER A 112 -2.40 6.34 -0.86
N VAL A 113 -2.83 5.08 -0.76
CA VAL A 113 -4.14 4.71 -0.21
C VAL A 113 -3.89 3.98 1.11
N VAL A 114 -4.41 4.53 2.21
CA VAL A 114 -4.36 3.86 3.52
C VAL A 114 -5.47 2.80 3.56
N ILE A 115 -5.06 1.53 3.53
CA ILE A 115 -5.94 0.36 3.47
C ILE A 115 -6.50 0.01 4.86
N LEU A 116 -5.64 0.05 5.87
CA LEU A 116 -5.98 -0.17 7.28
C LEU A 116 -5.09 0.74 8.13
N ASP A 117 -5.68 1.38 9.14
CA ASP A 117 -4.95 2.28 10.04
C ASP A 117 -5.22 1.94 11.50
N MET A 118 -4.19 1.40 12.17
CA MET A 118 -4.18 1.11 13.61
C MET A 118 -3.02 1.82 14.33
N HIS A 119 -2.20 2.58 13.60
CA HIS A 119 -1.00 3.27 14.11
C HIS A 119 -1.03 4.79 13.87
N GLY A 120 -2.13 5.34 13.35
CA GLY A 120 -2.24 6.77 13.04
C GLY A 120 -1.48 7.18 11.79
N VAL A 121 -1.25 6.24 10.86
CA VAL A 121 -0.43 6.50 9.67
C VAL A 121 -1.07 7.57 8.78
N ARG A 122 -2.40 7.64 8.72
CA ARG A 122 -3.12 8.63 7.92
C ARG A 122 -2.83 10.06 8.40
N GLU A 123 -2.90 10.29 9.71
CA GLU A 123 -2.63 11.59 10.30
C GLU A 123 -1.16 11.98 10.12
N ARG A 124 -0.25 11.03 10.37
CA ARG A 124 1.19 11.26 10.18
C ARG A 124 1.51 11.67 8.75
N LEU A 125 1.03 10.95 7.74
CA LEU A 125 1.25 11.29 6.32
C LEU A 125 0.71 12.68 5.98
N ARG A 126 -0.50 13.02 6.43
CA ARG A 126 -1.08 14.35 6.22
C ARG A 126 -0.24 15.47 6.82
N SER A 127 0.33 15.25 8.00
CA SER A 127 1.19 16.25 8.65
C SER A 127 2.55 16.47 7.96
N GLU A 128 2.97 15.56 7.08
CA GLU A 128 4.11 15.74 6.17
C GLU A 128 3.69 16.38 4.83
N GLY A 129 2.43 16.81 4.70
CA GLY A 129 1.90 17.43 3.48
C GLY A 129 1.53 16.44 2.37
N ILE A 130 1.45 15.14 2.68
CA ILE A 130 1.14 14.10 1.68
C ILE A 130 -0.37 14.07 1.42
N THR A 131 -0.73 14.29 0.15
CA THR A 131 -2.11 14.09 -0.33
C THR A 131 -2.36 12.60 -0.55
N LEU A 132 -3.28 12.04 0.23
CA LEU A 132 -3.72 10.65 0.09
C LEU A 132 -4.74 10.55 -1.04
N ALA A 133 -4.69 9.46 -1.80
CA ALA A 133 -5.69 9.20 -2.81
C ALA A 133 -7.03 8.81 -2.17
N GLU A 134 -8.12 9.19 -2.84
CA GLU A 134 -9.45 8.70 -2.53
C GLU A 134 -9.62 7.25 -3.02
N GLU A 135 -10.53 6.54 -2.38
CA GLU A 135 -10.80 5.11 -2.54
C GLU A 135 -11.56 4.79 -3.84
#